data_AF-A0A4S8RJ63-F1
#
_entry.id   AF-A0A4S8RJ63-F1
#
_cell.length_a   1.000
_cell.length_b   1.000
_cell.length_c   1.000
_cell.angle_alpha   90.00
_cell.angle_beta   90.00
_cell.angle_gamma   90.00
#
_symmetry.space_group_name_H-M   'P 1'
#
loop_
_entity.id
_entity.type
_entity.pdbx_description
1 polymer ?
#
loop_
_entity_poly.entity_id
_entity_poly.type
_entity_poly.pdbx_seq_one_letter_code
_entity_poly.pdbx_strand_id
1 'polypeptide(L)'
;MDHTSVKIIECYTITGRGLLTEIQHSLDGLPPNTILMDPSSKQAWVVKKRVFSGLLMMADSEIFFDCETEFEHLSFAFKTEAERDKAFNNELEKRKRNIYGYLLIPTMGHSNAKPETGSTLLVQIEP
;
A
#
# COMPACT_ATOMS: atom_id res chain seq x y z
N MET A 1 -3.80 11.99 -22.40
CA MET A 1 -3.05 10.85 -21.83
C MET A 1 -3.83 10.43 -20.61
N ASP A 2 -4.39 9.22 -20.62
CA ASP A 2 -5.03 8.68 -19.42
C ASP A 2 -3.93 8.47 -18.39
N HIS A 3 -3.90 9.33 -17.38
CA HIS A 3 -2.95 9.16 -16.28
C HIS A 3 -3.52 8.11 -15.34
N THR A 4 -2.80 7.00 -15.24
CA THR A 4 -3.03 5.99 -14.22
C THR A 4 -2.94 6.64 -12.84
N SER A 5 -3.92 6.39 -11.98
CA SER A 5 -3.97 6.98 -10.64
C SER A 5 -4.32 5.95 -9.58
N VAL A 6 -3.95 6.28 -8.34
CA VAL A 6 -4.26 5.49 -7.15
C VAL A 6 -4.84 6.38 -6.07
N LYS A 7 -5.66 5.82 -5.19
CA LYS A 7 -6.24 6.54 -4.06
C LYS A 7 -5.60 6.10 -2.75
N ILE A 8 -5.24 7.08 -1.93
CA ILE A 8 -4.71 6.84 -0.59
C ILE A 8 -5.86 6.60 0.37
N ILE A 9 -5.89 5.43 1.00
CA ILE A 9 -6.92 5.05 1.96
C ILE A 9 -6.46 5.41 3.37
N GLU A 10 -5.26 5.01 3.76
CA GLU A 10 -4.67 5.33 5.05
C GLU A 10 -3.15 5.37 4.99
N CYS A 11 -2.51 6.12 5.88
CA CYS A 11 -1.05 6.24 5.92
C CYS A 11 -0.47 6.42 7.34
N TYR A 12 0.42 5.51 7.72
CA TYR A 12 1.08 5.46 9.02
C TYR A 12 2.60 5.61 8.85
N THR A 13 3.23 6.39 9.73
CA THR A 13 4.69 6.45 9.78
C THR A 13 5.21 5.29 10.61
N ILE A 14 6.10 4.48 10.05
CA ILE A 14 6.85 3.47 10.78
C ILE A 14 8.28 3.98 10.90
N THR A 15 8.64 4.44 12.11
CA THR A 15 9.97 4.97 12.42
C THR A 15 11.06 4.01 11.96
N GLY A 16 12.02 4.52 11.17
CA GLY A 16 13.14 3.74 10.64
C GLY A 16 12.80 2.82 9.46
N ARG A 17 11.54 2.73 9.01
CA ARG A 17 11.15 1.89 7.86
C ARG A 17 10.57 2.67 6.68
N GLY A 18 9.71 3.66 6.96
CA GLY A 18 9.02 4.45 5.93
C GLY A 18 7.55 4.70 6.28
N LEU A 19 6.71 4.82 5.26
CA LEU A 19 5.28 5.06 5.39
C LEU A 19 4.52 3.79 5.00
N LEU A 20 3.84 3.17 5.95
CA LEU A 20 2.89 2.10 5.64
C LEU A 20 1.60 2.73 5.14
N THR A 21 1.25 2.46 3.90
CA THR A 21 0.14 3.11 3.20
C THR A 21 -0.80 2.07 2.63
N GLU A 22 -2.09 2.19 2.92
CA GLU A 22 -3.14 1.46 2.23
C GLU A 22 -3.54 2.23 0.99
N ILE A 23 -3.43 1.59 -0.17
CA ILE A 23 -3.64 2.19 -1.49
C ILE A 23 -4.72 1.40 -2.21
N GLN A 24 -5.69 2.12 -2.75
CA GLN A 24 -6.72 1.57 -3.62
C GLN A 24 -6.34 1.79 -5.09
N HIS A 25 -6.32 0.72 -5.89
CA HIS A 25 -6.06 0.80 -7.33
C HIS A 25 -6.57 -0.42 -8.09
N SER A 26 -6.81 -0.29 -9.39
CA SER A 26 -7.21 -1.42 -10.26
C SER A 26 -6.06 -2.00 -11.09
N LEU A 27 -4.82 -1.63 -10.76
CA LEU A 27 -3.60 -2.13 -11.42
C LEU A 27 -3.22 -3.53 -10.95
N ASP A 28 -2.48 -4.24 -11.79
CA ASP A 28 -1.86 -5.54 -11.49
C ASP A 28 -0.60 -5.38 -10.61
N GLY A 29 -0.77 -4.68 -9.49
CA GLY A 29 0.28 -4.35 -8.52
C GLY A 29 0.99 -3.03 -8.80
N LEU A 30 1.82 -2.62 -7.84
CA LEU A 30 2.73 -1.48 -7.97
C LEU A 30 4.17 -1.98 -7.76
N PRO A 31 5.00 -2.07 -8.82
CA PRO A 31 6.35 -2.57 -8.67
C PRO A 31 7.21 -1.64 -7.79
N PRO A 32 8.27 -2.17 -7.17
CA PRO A 32 9.28 -1.35 -6.52
C PRO A 32 9.77 -0.22 -7.45
N ASN A 33 10.10 0.92 -6.86
CA ASN A 33 10.51 2.16 -7.53
C ASN A 33 9.41 2.92 -8.28
N THR A 34 8.16 2.44 -8.28
CA THR A 34 7.03 3.22 -8.83
C THR A 34 6.89 4.56 -8.12
N ILE A 35 6.77 5.65 -8.88
CA ILE A 35 6.60 7.00 -8.33
C ILE A 35 5.11 7.34 -8.29
N LEU A 36 4.64 7.75 -7.11
CA LEU A 36 3.31 8.25 -6.84
C LEU A 36 3.39 9.76 -6.59
N MET A 37 2.79 10.58 -7.46
CA MET A 37 2.91 12.03 -7.40
C MET A 37 1.56 12.69 -7.12
N ASP A 38 1.52 13.60 -6.14
CA ASP A 38 0.39 14.50 -5.95
C ASP A 38 0.41 15.58 -7.05
N PRO A 39 -0.62 15.64 -7.92
CA PRO A 39 -0.66 16.60 -9.00
C PRO A 39 -0.74 18.06 -8.51
N SER A 40 -1.25 18.30 -7.30
CA SER A 40 -1.46 19.63 -6.73
C SER A 40 -0.19 20.15 -6.08
N SER A 41 0.38 19.41 -5.12
CA SER A 41 1.57 19.83 -4.36
C SER A 41 2.89 19.51 -5.06
N LYS A 42 2.87 18.66 -6.09
CA LYS A 42 4.06 18.08 -6.75
C LYS A 42 4.92 17.22 -5.83
N GLN A 43 4.46 16.91 -4.62
CA GLN A 43 5.12 15.95 -3.74
C GLN A 43 5.01 14.56 -4.33
N ALA A 44 6.05 13.74 -4.12
CA ALA A 44 6.12 12.40 -4.69
C ALA A 44 6.66 11.36 -3.71
N TRP A 45 6.16 10.14 -3.82
CA TRP A 45 6.58 9.01 -3.00
C TRP A 45 6.97 7.86 -3.89
N VAL A 46 8.00 7.12 -3.47
CA VAL A 46 8.46 5.93 -4.16
C VAL A 46 7.92 4.72 -3.44
N VAL A 47 7.31 3.80 -4.20
CA VAL A 47 6.95 2.46 -3.72
C VAL A 47 8.23 1.70 -3.46
N LYS A 48 8.48 1.34 -2.19
CA LYS A 48 9.64 0.51 -1.84
C LYS A 48 9.32 -0.97 -2.05
N LYS A 49 8.14 -1.40 -1.60
CA LYS A 49 7.69 -2.80 -1.66
C LYS A 49 6.24 -2.94 -1.23
N ARG A 50 5.65 -4.08 -1.59
CA ARG A 50 4.34 -4.53 -1.11
C ARG A 50 4.39 -4.92 0.37
N VAL A 51 3.30 -4.72 1.09
CA VAL A 51 3.09 -5.20 2.47
C VAL A 51 1.87 -6.11 2.52
N PHE A 52 2.10 -7.42 2.64
CA PHE A 52 1.04 -8.42 2.71
C PHE A 52 0.42 -8.52 4.11
N SER A 53 -0.82 -9.01 4.18
CA SER A 53 -1.41 -9.42 5.45
C SER A 53 -0.95 -10.83 5.77
N GLY A 54 -0.24 -10.99 6.90
CA GLY A 54 0.13 -12.32 7.39
C GLY A 54 -1.10 -13.21 7.63
N LEU A 55 -2.24 -12.63 7.99
CA LEU A 55 -3.50 -13.37 8.13
C LEU A 55 -3.98 -13.98 6.81
N LEU A 56 -3.96 -13.20 5.73
CA LEU A 56 -4.42 -13.71 4.42
C LEU A 56 -3.40 -14.66 3.80
N MET A 57 -2.10 -14.39 3.98
CA MET A 57 -1.04 -15.28 3.52
C MET A 57 -1.15 -16.67 4.16
N MET A 58 -1.38 -16.76 5.47
CA MET A 58 -1.52 -18.04 6.17
C MET A 58 -2.76 -18.84 5.75
N ALA A 59 -3.74 -18.18 5.14
CA ALA A 59 -4.99 -18.78 4.69
C ALA A 59 -5.05 -18.94 3.17
N ASP A 60 -3.93 -18.79 2.47
CA ASP A 60 -3.83 -18.82 0.99
C ASP A 60 -4.87 -17.94 0.28
N SER A 61 -5.23 -16.82 0.92
CA SER A 61 -6.31 -15.92 0.49
C SER A 61 -5.80 -14.53 0.09
N GLU A 62 -4.48 -14.34 0.08
CA GLU A 62 -3.84 -13.10 -0.34
C GLU A 62 -3.75 -13.03 -1.88
N ILE A 63 -3.72 -11.79 -2.41
CA ILE A 63 -3.53 -11.53 -3.83
C ILE A 63 -2.06 -11.19 -4.08
N PHE A 64 -1.47 -11.89 -5.04
CA PHE A 64 -0.08 -11.71 -5.47
C PHE A 64 -0.05 -11.17 -6.89
N PHE A 65 0.80 -10.18 -7.13
CA PHE A 65 1.05 -9.61 -8.45
C PHE A 65 2.50 -9.89 -8.86
N ASP A 66 2.71 -10.35 -10.10
CA ASP A 66 4.03 -10.76 -10.59
C ASP A 66 5.08 -9.63 -10.56
N CYS A 67 4.64 -8.36 -10.62
CA CYS A 67 5.51 -7.20 -10.59
C CYS A 67 6.03 -6.84 -9.18
N GLU A 68 5.48 -7.43 -8.13
CA GLU A 68 5.79 -7.13 -6.73
C GLU A 68 6.87 -8.08 -6.20
N THR A 69 8.09 -7.93 -6.72
CA THR A 69 9.22 -8.85 -6.46
C THR A 69 9.82 -8.74 -5.06
N GLU A 70 9.46 -7.70 -4.30
CA GLU A 70 9.88 -7.51 -2.91
C GLU A 70 8.66 -7.26 -2.02
N PHE A 71 8.65 -7.87 -0.83
CA PHE A 71 7.57 -7.68 0.12
C PHE A 71 8.00 -7.74 1.60
N GLU A 72 7.18 -7.13 2.44
CA GLU A 72 7.11 -7.39 3.89
C GLU A 72 5.70 -7.92 4.21
N HIS A 73 5.48 -8.39 5.43
CA HIS A 73 4.13 -8.74 5.90
C HIS A 73 3.87 -8.16 7.28
N LEU A 74 2.59 -7.93 7.57
CA LEU A 74 2.13 -7.62 8.91
C LEU A 74 1.75 -8.91 9.64
N SER A 75 2.40 -9.15 10.77
CA SER A 75 2.04 -10.21 11.69
C SER A 75 1.06 -9.68 12.72
N PHE A 76 0.01 -10.46 12.98
CA PHE A 76 -1.05 -10.09 13.92
C PHE A 76 -1.10 -11.11 15.06
N ALA A 77 -1.27 -10.61 16.28
CA ALA A 77 -1.50 -11.41 17.47
C ALA A 77 -2.88 -11.07 18.04
N PHE A 78 -3.69 -12.08 18.32
CA PHE A 78 -5.07 -11.93 18.80
C PHE A 78 -5.24 -12.62 20.15
N LYS A 79 -6.10 -12.07 21.01
CA LYS A 79 -6.40 -12.68 22.31
C LYS A 79 -7.48 -13.74 22.19
N THR A 80 -8.35 -13.62 21.19
CA THR A 80 -9.46 -14.54 20.95
C THR A 80 -9.59 -14.88 19.47
N GLU A 81 -10.22 -16.03 19.19
CA GLU A 81 -10.52 -16.44 17.82
C GLU A 81 -11.51 -15.50 17.14
N ALA A 82 -12.50 -14.99 17.87
CA ALA A 82 -13.47 -14.04 17.32
C ALA A 82 -12.81 -12.72 16.83
N GLU A 83 -11.80 -12.22 17.54
CA GLU A 83 -11.01 -11.06 17.10
C GLU A 83 -10.22 -11.38 15.83
N ARG A 84 -9.59 -12.56 15.77
CA ARG A 84 -8.84 -13.02 14.59
C ARG A 84 -9.77 -13.11 13.38
N ASP A 85 -10.93 -13.73 13.53
CA ASP A 85 -11.89 -13.94 12.43
C ASP A 85 -12.47 -12.60 11.95
N LYS A 86 -12.72 -11.65 12.86
CA LYS A 86 -13.11 -10.29 12.50
C LYS A 86 -12.01 -9.58 11.71
N ALA A 87 -10.75 -9.66 12.15
CA ALA A 87 -9.63 -9.05 11.46
C ALA A 87 -9.40 -9.67 10.08
N PHE A 88 -9.50 -11.00 9.96
CA PHE A 88 -9.42 -11.72 8.69
C PHE A 88 -10.49 -11.24 7.69
N ASN A 89 -11.75 -11.15 8.12
CA ASN A 89 -12.83 -10.65 7.27
C ASN A 89 -12.62 -9.20 6.84
N ASN A 90 -12.12 -8.34 7.73
CA ASN A 90 -11.79 -6.96 7.37
C ASN A 90 -10.70 -6.88 6.29
N GLU A 91 -9.66 -7.71 6.41
CA GLU A 91 -8.59 -7.79 5.40
C GLU A 91 -9.11 -8.33 4.06
N LEU A 92 -9.96 -9.35 4.07
CA LEU A 92 -10.62 -9.84 2.85
C LEU A 92 -11.47 -8.77 2.17
N GLU A 93 -12.27 -8.02 2.93
CA GLU A 93 -13.09 -6.93 2.37
C GLU A 93 -12.25 -5.83 1.72
N LYS A 94 -11.03 -5.57 2.23
CA LYS A 94 -10.07 -4.68 1.57
C LYS A 94 -9.66 -5.21 0.19
N ARG A 95 -9.36 -6.52 0.05
CA ARG A 95 -8.97 -7.14 -1.24
C ARG A 95 -10.10 -7.06 -2.26
N LYS A 96 -11.34 -7.31 -1.83
CA LYS A 96 -12.53 -7.14 -2.68
C LYS A 96 -12.73 -5.70 -3.20
N ARG A 97 -12.14 -4.72 -2.51
CA ARG A 97 -12.18 -3.29 -2.89
C ARG A 97 -10.89 -2.83 -3.58
N ASN A 98 -10.01 -3.76 -3.92
CA ASN A 98 -8.67 -3.54 -4.47
C ASN A 98 -7.81 -2.60 -3.60
N ILE A 99 -7.83 -2.83 -2.29
CA ILE A 99 -7.03 -2.08 -1.32
C ILE A 99 -5.87 -2.96 -0.85
N TYR A 100 -4.67 -2.42 -0.99
CA TYR A 100 -3.41 -3.12 -0.80
C TYR A 100 -2.45 -2.25 0.03
N GLY A 101 -1.69 -2.87 0.93
CA GLY A 101 -0.66 -2.20 1.73
C GLY A 101 0.68 -2.07 0.99
N TYR A 102 1.30 -0.91 1.04
CA TYR A 102 2.64 -0.66 0.50
C TYR A 102 3.49 0.10 1.49
N LEU A 103 4.80 -0.10 1.41
CA LEU A 103 5.78 0.72 2.10
C LEU A 103 6.25 1.82 1.14
N LEU A 104 5.97 3.07 1.46
CA LEU A 104 6.38 4.24 0.69
C LEU A 104 7.53 4.98 1.37
N ILE A 105 8.35 5.66 0.57
CA ILE A 105 9.35 6.63 1.03
C ILE A 105 9.17 7.94 0.27
N PRO A 106 9.25 9.11 0.92
CA PRO A 106 9.21 10.40 0.21
C PRO A 106 10.45 10.56 -0.68
N THR A 107 10.31 11.18 -1.85
CA THR A 107 11.47 11.56 -2.67
C THR A 107 12.23 12.75 -2.05
N MET A 108 13.48 12.95 -2.50
CA MET A 108 14.37 14.01 -2.01
C MET A 108 13.70 15.39 -2.19
N GLY A 109 13.43 16.10 -1.09
CA GLY A 109 12.85 17.46 -1.12
C GLY A 109 11.74 17.71 -0.10
N HIS A 110 11.05 16.66 0.38
CA HIS A 110 9.94 16.75 1.34
C HIS A 110 10.05 15.64 2.38
N SER A 111 11.02 15.79 3.29
CA SER A 111 11.27 14.81 4.35
C SER A 111 10.06 14.66 5.27
N ASN A 112 9.59 13.41 5.44
CA ASN A 112 8.52 12.96 6.34
C ASN A 112 7.08 13.36 6.01
N ALA A 113 6.80 13.98 4.85
CA ALA A 113 5.43 14.26 4.45
C ALA A 113 4.69 12.94 4.14
N LYS A 114 3.55 12.72 4.81
CA LYS A 114 2.62 11.66 4.46
C LYS A 114 1.77 12.11 3.27
N PRO A 115 1.44 11.22 2.33
CA PRO A 115 0.34 11.51 1.41
C PRO A 115 -0.95 11.71 2.21
N GLU A 116 -1.78 12.66 1.77
CA GLU A 116 -3.04 12.97 2.44
C GLU A 116 -4.03 11.81 2.27
N THR A 117 -4.69 11.39 3.35
CA THR A 117 -5.75 10.39 3.29
C THR A 117 -6.90 10.88 2.41
N GLY A 118 -7.34 10.05 1.47
CA GLY A 118 -8.37 10.37 0.50
C GLY A 118 -7.85 11.03 -0.78
N SER A 119 -6.58 11.43 -0.82
CA SER A 119 -5.97 12.01 -2.02
C SER A 119 -5.83 10.98 -3.14
N THR A 120 -5.80 11.49 -4.37
CA THR A 120 -5.52 10.72 -5.58
C THR A 120 -4.14 11.10 -6.10
N LEU A 121 -3.25 10.12 -6.24
CA LEU A 121 -1.90 10.29 -6.73
C LEU A 121 -1.79 9.75 -8.15
N LEU A 122 -1.00 10.42 -8.99
CA LEU A 122 -0.68 9.94 -10.34
C LEU A 122 0.47 8.94 -10.27
N VAL A 123 0.33 7.85 -11.00
CA VAL A 123 1.36 6.82 -11.13
C VAL A 123 2.28 7.17 -12.29
N GLN A 124 3.57 7.24 -12.00
CA GLN A 124 4.64 7.35 -12.99
C GLN A 124 5.41 6.03 -12.96
N ILE A 125 5.20 5.24 -14.01
CA ILE A 125 5.97 4.03 -14.28
C ILE A 125 7.09 4.47 -15.22
N GLU A 126 8.34 4.34 -14.80
CA GLU A 126 9.45 4.53 -15.73
C GLU A 126 9.36 3.45 -16.83
N PRO A 127 9.45 3.82 -18.12
CA PRO A 127 9.34 2.87 -19.24
C PRO A 127 10.51 1.90 -19.34
#